data_AF-A0A5R8L346-F1
#
_entry.id   AF-A0A5R8L346-F1
#
_cell.length_a   1.000
_cell.length_b   1.000
_cell.length_c   1.000
_cell.angle_alpha   90.00
_cell.angle_beta   90.00
_cell.angle_gamma   90.00
#
_symmetry.space_group_name_H-M   'P 1'
#
loop_
_entity.id
_entity.type
_entity.pdbx_description
1 polymer ?
#
loop_
_entity_poly.entity_id
_entity_poly.type
_entity_poly.pdbx_seq_one_letter_code
_entity_poly.pdbx_strand_id
1 'polypeptide(L)'
;MSPIWEESSRKHGVSQSDQVYAILHATYVATLPETGQRGGRVVLYIGPEHAQTSRELEVLVEDFGGVPEARVFHAMRLGPKLRRYREENPG
;
A
#
# COMPACT_ATOMS: atom_id res chain seq x y z
N MET A 1 0.92 -6.64 -17.89
CA MET A 1 1.92 -7.23 -16.97
C MET A 1 1.48 -6.93 -15.54
N SER A 2 1.71 -7.85 -14.62
CA SER A 2 1.28 -7.73 -13.22
C SER A 2 2.43 -7.28 -12.32
N PRO A 3 2.18 -6.52 -11.24
CA PRO A 3 3.21 -6.17 -10.27
C PRO A 3 3.78 -7.43 -9.59
N ILE A 4 4.97 -7.29 -9.02
CA ILE A 4 5.58 -8.32 -8.18
C ILE A 4 4.93 -8.29 -6.79
N TRP A 5 4.45 -9.43 -6.31
CA TRP A 5 3.87 -9.57 -4.98
C TRP A 5 4.85 -10.31 -4.08
N GLU A 6 5.42 -9.60 -3.10
CA GLU A 6 6.30 -10.24 -2.13
C GLU A 6 5.48 -11.07 -1.15
N GLU A 7 6.04 -12.19 -0.71
CA GLU A 7 5.45 -13.00 0.35
C GLU A 7 5.24 -12.19 1.64
N SER A 8 6.12 -11.20 1.89
CA SER A 8 6.00 -10.27 3.02
C SER A 8 4.71 -9.46 3.02
N SER A 9 4.14 -9.16 1.85
CA SER A 9 2.89 -8.40 1.75
C SER A 9 1.69 -9.14 2.37
N ARG A 10 1.78 -10.47 2.50
CA ARG A 10 0.70 -11.31 3.05
C ARG A 10 0.89 -11.65 4.53
N LYS A 11 2.02 -11.28 5.14
CA LYS A 11 2.39 -11.67 6.52
C LYS A 11 1.36 -11.28 7.58
N HIS A 12 0.59 -10.22 7.35
CA HIS A 12 -0.40 -9.73 8.30
C HIS A 12 -1.83 -10.25 8.04
N GLY A 13 -1.95 -11.35 7.29
CA GLY A 13 -3.25 -12.00 7.03
C GLY A 13 -4.13 -11.25 6.03
N VAL A 14 -3.56 -10.33 5.25
CA VAL A 14 -4.27 -9.59 4.21
C VAL A 14 -4.16 -10.35 2.90
N SER A 15 -5.30 -10.75 2.33
CA SER A 15 -5.33 -11.45 1.04
C SER A 15 -4.86 -10.54 -0.09
N GLN A 16 -4.31 -11.12 -1.17
CA GLN A 16 -3.91 -10.32 -2.32
C GLN A 16 -5.10 -9.58 -2.95
N SER A 17 -6.30 -10.16 -2.94
CA SER A 17 -7.51 -9.50 -3.45
C SER A 17 -7.86 -8.25 -2.65
N ASP A 18 -7.72 -8.28 -1.32
CA ASP A 18 -7.98 -7.11 -0.47
C ASP A 18 -6.90 -6.04 -0.66
N GLN A 19 -5.65 -6.44 -0.87
CA GLN A 19 -4.57 -5.51 -1.21
C GLN A 19 -4.85 -4.80 -2.55
N VAL A 20 -5.23 -5.55 -3.58
CA VAL A 20 -5.63 -4.99 -4.88
C VAL A 20 -6.83 -4.05 -4.70
N TYR A 21 -7.83 -4.45 -3.92
CA TYR A 21 -9.00 -3.62 -3.67
C TYR A 21 -8.62 -2.30 -3.00
N ALA A 22 -7.80 -2.34 -1.94
CA ALA A 22 -7.33 -1.15 -1.24
C ALA A 22 -6.50 -0.22 -2.14
N ILE A 23 -5.67 -0.76 -3.05
CA ILE A 23 -4.92 0.04 -4.03
C ILE A 23 -5.88 0.72 -5.03
N LEU A 24 -6.82 -0.04 -5.61
CA LEU A 24 -7.74 0.47 -6.64
C LEU A 24 -8.78 1.45 -6.09
N HIS A 25 -9.14 1.32 -4.81
CA HIS A 25 -10.12 2.15 -4.12
C HIS A 25 -9.48 3.02 -3.04
N ALA A 26 -8.19 3.35 -3.18
CA ALA A 26 -7.46 4.14 -2.21
C ALA A 26 -8.13 5.51 -1.98
N THR A 27 -8.34 5.84 -0.72
CA THR A 27 -8.84 7.15 -0.27
C THR A 27 -7.70 8.12 0.04
N TYR A 28 -6.47 7.61 0.11
CA TYR A 28 -5.27 8.40 0.29
C TYR A 28 -4.07 7.73 -0.39
N VAL A 29 -3.28 8.53 -1.10
CA VAL A 29 -2.07 8.09 -1.80
C VAL A 29 -0.96 9.09 -1.52
N ALA A 30 0.21 8.61 -1.08
CA ALA A 30 1.36 9.47 -0.83
C ALA A 30 2.67 8.77 -1.18
N THR A 31 3.67 9.53 -1.62
CA THR A 31 5.05 9.04 -1.71
C THR A 31 5.75 9.30 -0.38
N LEU A 32 6.25 8.25 0.25
CA LEU A 32 7.00 8.35 1.49
C LEU A 32 8.42 8.88 1.19
N PRO A 33 9.06 9.58 2.13
CA PRO A 33 10.43 10.09 1.96
C PRO A 33 11.49 8.98 1.92
N GLU A 34 11.11 7.75 2.26
CA GLU A 34 11.96 6.58 2.29
C GLU A 34 12.16 6.01 0.86
N THR A 35 13.38 5.60 0.54
CA THR A 35 13.67 4.84 -0.68
C THR A 35 13.44 3.36 -0.40
N GLY A 36 12.81 2.66 -1.35
CA GLY A 36 12.59 1.22 -1.28
C GLY A 36 13.91 0.46 -1.34
N GLN A 37 13.87 -0.82 -0.95
CA GLN A 37 15.07 -1.65 -0.79
C GLN A 37 15.84 -1.86 -2.10
N ARG A 38 15.19 -1.63 -3.25
CA ARG A 38 15.76 -1.78 -4.59
C ARG A 38 15.97 -0.45 -5.29
N GLY A 39 15.83 0.68 -4.57
CA GLY A 39 16.06 2.01 -5.11
C GLY A 39 14.81 2.67 -5.72
N GLY A 40 13.63 2.04 -5.63
CA GLY A 40 12.38 2.62 -6.09
C GLY A 40 11.78 3.60 -5.06
N ARG A 41 10.79 4.38 -5.48
CA ARG A 41 10.02 5.26 -4.58
C ARG A 41 9.01 4.43 -3.80
N VAL A 42 8.91 4.65 -2.49
CA VAL A 42 7.87 3.98 -1.70
C VAL A 42 6.57 4.79 -1.79
N VAL A 43 5.54 4.18 -2.36
CA VAL A 43 4.19 4.73 -2.46
C VAL A 43 3.29 4.03 -1.44
N LEU A 44 2.66 4.82 -0.59
CA LEU A 44 1.63 4.41 0.35
C LEU A 44 0.26 4.57 -0.28
N TYR A 45 -0.52 3.49 -0.24
CA TYR A 45 -1.96 3.49 -0.49
C TYR A 45 -2.68 3.20 0.83
N ILE A 46 -3.66 4.02 1.19
CA ILE A 46 -4.62 3.72 2.25
C ILE A 46 -6.00 3.63 1.61
N GLY A 47 -6.70 2.53 1.85
CA GLY A 47 -8.01 2.27 1.27
C GLY A 47 -8.80 1.23 2.04
N PRO A 48 -10.09 1.05 1.72
CA PRO A 48 -10.92 0.02 2.34
C PRO A 48 -10.39 -1.39 2.05
N GLU A 49 -10.51 -2.29 3.03
CA GLU A 49 -10.09 -3.70 2.88
C GLU A 49 -10.92 -4.43 1.81
N HIS A 50 -12.24 -4.16 1.73
CA HIS A 50 -13.13 -4.61 0.66
C HIS A 50 -14.42 -3.75 0.64
N ALA A 51 -15.34 -4.01 -0.29
CA ALA A 51 -16.54 -3.17 -0.51
C ALA A 51 -17.52 -3.06 0.68
N GLN A 52 -17.49 -4.00 1.62
CA GLN A 52 -18.50 -4.15 2.68
C GLN A 52 -17.90 -4.01 4.08
N THR A 53 -16.87 -3.16 4.23
CA THR A 53 -16.19 -2.97 5.52
C THR A 53 -15.75 -1.52 5.70
N SER A 54 -15.72 -1.07 6.95
CA SER A 54 -15.14 0.21 7.35
C SER A 54 -13.65 0.10 7.73
N ARG A 55 -13.09 -1.11 7.70
CA ARG A 55 -11.67 -1.36 7.96
C ARG A 55 -10.84 -0.86 6.79
N GLU A 56 -9.82 -0.08 7.10
CA GLU A 56 -8.83 0.39 6.13
C GLU A 56 -7.58 -0.48 6.19
N LEU A 57 -6.93 -0.64 5.05
CA LEU A 57 -5.60 -1.19 4.90
C LEU A 57 -4.60 -0.08 4.60
N GLU A 58 -3.37 -0.29 5.05
CA GLU A 58 -2.18 0.37 4.52
C GLU A 58 -1.45 -0.61 3.60
N VAL A 59 -1.07 -0.15 2.40
CA VAL A 59 -0.32 -0.94 1.42
C VAL A 59 0.87 -0.12 0.93
N LEU A 60 2.07 -0.67 1.02
CA LEU A 60 3.29 -0.04 0.50
C LEU A 60 3.74 -0.74 -0.77
N VAL A 61 4.01 0.07 -1.78
CA VAL A 61 4.46 -0.34 -3.10
C VAL A 61 5.76 0.37 -3.41
N GLU A 62 6.77 -0.38 -3.83
CA GLU A 62 7.98 0.20 -4.41
C GLU A 62 7.75 0.42 -5.91
N ASP A 63 7.76 1.67 -6.35
CA ASP A 63 7.54 2.12 -7.73
C ASP A 63 8.85 2.58 -8.38
N PHE A 64 9.15 2.07 -9.58
CA PHE A 64 10.35 2.40 -10.36
C PHE A 64 10.05 3.29 -11.57
N GLY A 65 8.84 3.86 -11.66
CA GLY A 65 8.41 4.69 -12.79
C GLY A 65 7.26 4.10 -13.60
N GLY A 66 6.52 3.14 -13.04
CA GLY A 66 5.34 2.53 -13.66
C GLY A 66 5.31 0.99 -13.62
N VAL A 67 4.24 0.42 -14.20
CA VAL A 67 4.06 -1.02 -14.41
C VAL A 67 4.88 -1.42 -15.64
N PRO A 68 5.68 -2.51 -15.63
CA PRO A 68 5.58 -3.71 -14.78
C PRO A 68 6.42 -3.74 -13.51
N GLU A 69 7.16 -2.67 -13.21
CA GLU A 69 8.27 -2.75 -12.25
C GLU A 69 7.83 -2.58 -10.79
N ALA A 70 6.57 -2.23 -10.54
CA ALA A 70 6.03 -2.05 -9.19
C ALA A 70 6.06 -3.34 -8.34
N ARG A 71 6.49 -3.22 -7.08
CA ARG A 71 6.63 -4.32 -6.13
C ARG A 71 5.81 -4.04 -4.87
N VAL A 72 4.79 -4.86 -4.61
CA VAL A 72 3.98 -4.78 -3.39
C VAL A 72 4.67 -5.58 -2.30
N PHE A 73 5.14 -4.91 -1.25
CA PHE A 73 6.00 -5.54 -0.24
C PHE A 73 5.44 -5.52 1.19
N HIS A 74 4.43 -4.69 1.46
CA HIS A 74 3.80 -4.58 2.77
C HIS A 74 2.31 -4.32 2.63
N ALA A 75 1.50 -5.06 3.38
CA ALA A 75 0.11 -4.73 3.59
C ALA A 75 -0.34 -5.17 4.99
N MET A 76 -1.10 -4.31 5.66
CA MET A 76 -1.75 -4.63 6.92
C MET A 76 -2.97 -3.72 7.14
N ARG A 77 -3.75 -3.98 8.20
CA ARG A 77 -4.76 -3.01 8.65
C ARG A 77 -4.09 -1.70 9.02
N LEU A 78 -4.73 -0.58 8.68
CA LEU A 78 -4.21 0.76 8.89
C LEU A 78 -3.79 0.96 10.35
N GLY A 79 -2.47 1.06 10.55
CA GLY A 79 -1.84 1.24 11.84
C GLY A 79 -1.83 2.71 12.28
N PRO A 80 -1.49 2.96 13.57
CA PRO A 80 -1.47 4.31 14.12
C PRO A 80 -0.42 5.22 13.45
N LYS A 81 0.74 4.68 13.03
CA LYS A 81 1.81 5.46 12.38
C LYS A 81 1.33 6.07 11.07
N LEU A 82 0.79 5.26 10.16
CA LEU A 82 0.38 5.74 8.83
C LEU A 82 -0.97 6.47 8.86
N ARG A 83 -1.83 6.16 9.84
CA ARG A 83 -3.00 7.00 10.13
C ARG A 83 -2.59 8.42 10.51
N ARG A 84 -1.67 8.56 11.46
CA ARG A 84 -1.12 9.85 11.88
C ARG A 84 -0.40 10.56 10.73
N TYR A 85 0.38 9.83 9.94
CA TYR A 85 1.04 10.40 8.75
C TYR A 85 0.03 11.02 7.78
N ARG A 86 -1.09 10.33 7.48
CA ARG A 86 -2.18 10.87 6.65
C ARG A 86 -2.78 12.15 7.23
N GLU A 87 -2.96 12.22 8.55
CA GLU A 87 -3.49 13.40 9.23
C GLU A 87 -2.52 14.60 9.19
N GLU A 88 -1.22 14.33 9.32
CA GLU A 88 -0.17 15.35 9.28
C GLU A 88 0.19 15.80 7.84
N ASN A 89 -0.16 14.99 6.84
CA ASN A 89 0.14 15.23 5.42
C ASN A 89 -1.14 15.05 4.59
N PRO A 90 -2.12 15.96 4.68
CA PRO A 90 -3.32 15.89 3.86
C PRO A 90 -2.94 15.99 2.38
N GLY A 91 -3.41 15.02 1.58
CA GLY A 91 -3.19 14.95 0.13
C GLY A 91 -4.06 15.92 -0.66
#